data_AF-A0A395J7M7-F1
#
_entry.id   AF-A0A395J7M7-F1
#
_cell.length_a   1.000
_cell.length_b   1.000
_cell.length_c   1.000
_cell.angle_alpha   90.00
_cell.angle_beta   90.00
_cell.angle_gamma   90.00
#
_symmetry.space_group_name_H-M   'P 1'
#
loop_
_entity.id
_entity.type
_entity.pdbx_description
1 polymer ?
#
loop_
_entity_poly.entity_id
_entity_poly.type
_entity_poly.pdbx_seq_one_letter_code
_entity_poly.pdbx_strand_id
1 'polypeptide(L)'
;MSYIRRGAAVQAQQRRGERNRDVVWLEVNGHHIVNIYREPNTMAMINYTVGIVPGPRTLIGGDFNAKHDTYEPGVLSATQGATLANWSQDTGMDFIGEVGVPTHRAGHVIDLTFSNIPFAETVVRRDMDCGSDHFTQVTTIPGRGTPPNKRVGYRVTEDGLYTFASLIESGAYWLPKVMNIASDAELETATEQLTDLFQRAIRTAGRPATDRARSAPWWDSESASAYSLYKRSGRTLEDRKRMLSATRKAKREYWRRLIDNASDDADLYKVVGWHKAAPSLKFPPLVVDGQQIEGTREKAQILLDKVLHRYDSTDDLDTDPVSENRAPTLPWDTNVSLEEVERNTIGVSSTSPGADKVTVRLLKACWGSIKG
;
A
#
# COMPACT_ATOMS: atom_id res chain seq x y z
N MET A 1 -5.07 -11.48 -10.23
CA MET A 1 -3.98 -11.24 -9.25
C MET A 1 -3.03 -10.19 -9.81
N SER A 2 -2.65 -9.15 -9.05
CA SER A 2 -1.82 -8.04 -9.55
C SER A 2 -0.58 -7.87 -8.69
N TYR A 3 0.58 -7.69 -9.33
CA TYR A 3 1.87 -7.57 -8.66
C TYR A 3 2.52 -6.22 -8.94
N ILE A 4 3.16 -5.64 -7.93
CA ILE A 4 3.90 -4.39 -8.06
C ILE A 4 5.36 -4.63 -7.70
N ARG A 5 6.26 -4.46 -8.67
CA ARG A 5 7.69 -4.48 -8.43
C ARG A 5 8.10 -3.17 -7.75
N ARG A 6 8.32 -3.22 -6.43
CA ARG A 6 8.74 -2.04 -5.66
C ARG A 6 10.09 -1.51 -6.13
N GLY A 7 10.17 -0.20 -6.32
CA GLY A 7 11.39 0.55 -6.60
C GLY A 7 11.37 1.89 -5.86
N ALA A 8 12.54 2.53 -5.68
CA ALA A 8 12.65 3.78 -4.91
C ALA A 8 11.79 4.94 -5.45
N ALA A 9 11.38 4.86 -6.71
CA ALA A 9 10.56 5.86 -7.39
C ALA A 9 9.09 5.43 -7.59
N VAL A 10 8.67 4.28 -7.08
CA VAL A 10 7.31 3.73 -7.26
C VAL A 10 6.58 3.76 -5.92
N GLN A 11 5.57 4.63 -5.82
CA GLN A 11 4.60 4.65 -4.73
C GLN A 11 3.30 4.06 -5.25
N ALA A 12 2.80 3.04 -4.57
CA ALA A 12 1.57 2.37 -4.93
C ALA A 12 0.69 2.16 -3.72
N GLN A 13 -0.60 2.40 -3.89
CA GLN A 13 -1.64 2.07 -2.94
C GLN A 13 -2.75 1.31 -3.65
N GLN A 14 -3.27 0.26 -3.00
CA GLN A 14 -4.49 -0.39 -3.49
C GLN A 14 -5.68 0.37 -2.94
N ARG A 15 -6.60 0.79 -3.81
CA ARG A 15 -7.88 1.32 -3.38
C ARG A 15 -8.77 0.14 -3.00
N ARG A 16 -9.17 0.07 -1.73
CA ARG A 16 -10.16 -0.90 -1.27
C ARG A 16 -11.55 -0.33 -1.57
N GLY A 17 -12.13 -0.73 -2.70
CA GLY A 17 -13.57 -0.59 -2.95
C GLY A 17 -14.36 -1.75 -2.33
N GLU A 18 -15.61 -1.94 -2.77
CA GLU A 18 -16.38 -3.16 -2.48
C GLU A 18 -15.53 -4.40 -2.77
N ARG A 19 -15.61 -5.41 -1.89
CA ARG A 19 -14.83 -6.65 -2.04
C ARG A 19 -15.31 -7.41 -3.28
N ASN A 20 -14.64 -7.16 -4.40
CA ASN A 20 -14.89 -7.86 -5.64
C ASN A 20 -13.59 -8.52 -6.13
N ARG A 21 -13.62 -9.85 -6.26
CA ARG A 21 -12.44 -10.66 -6.60
C ARG A 21 -11.95 -10.43 -8.03
N ASP A 22 -12.85 -9.94 -8.88
CA ASP A 22 -12.69 -9.83 -10.33
C ASP A 22 -12.14 -8.45 -10.75
N VAL A 23 -11.92 -7.55 -9.79
CA VAL A 23 -11.32 -6.23 -10.04
C VAL A 23 -10.22 -5.91 -9.02
N VAL A 24 -9.14 -5.30 -9.51
CA VAL A 24 -8.10 -4.73 -8.66
C VAL A 24 -7.86 -3.28 -9.08
N TRP A 25 -8.13 -2.35 -8.16
CA TRP A 25 -7.85 -0.92 -8.36
C TRP A 25 -6.57 -0.51 -7.63
N LEU A 26 -5.59 -0.05 -8.38
CA LEU A 26 -4.33 0.48 -7.89
C LEU A 26 -4.21 1.96 -8.22
N GLU A 27 -3.57 2.71 -7.32
CA GLU A 27 -3.07 4.04 -7.61
C GLU A 27 -1.55 4.02 -7.51
N VAL A 28 -0.87 4.30 -8.61
CA VAL A 28 0.59 4.23 -8.74
C VAL A 28 1.13 5.56 -9.23
N ASN A 29 1.89 6.27 -8.39
CA ASN A 29 2.41 7.61 -8.68
C ASN A 29 1.33 8.58 -9.24
N GLY A 30 0.10 8.51 -8.71
CA GLY A 30 -1.01 9.35 -9.15
C GLY A 30 -1.67 8.92 -10.47
N HIS A 31 -1.35 7.73 -11.01
CA HIS A 31 -2.12 7.07 -12.06
C HIS A 31 -3.09 6.06 -11.45
N HIS A 32 -4.33 6.03 -11.93
CA HIS A 32 -5.29 5.00 -11.58
C HIS A 32 -5.17 3.83 -12.57
N ILE A 33 -4.91 2.63 -12.05
CA ILE A 33 -4.76 1.40 -12.85
C ILE A 33 -5.78 0.40 -12.33
N VAL A 34 -6.77 0.07 -13.16
CA VAL A 34 -7.84 -0.86 -12.83
C VAL A 34 -7.68 -2.10 -13.69
N ASN A 35 -7.42 -3.25 -13.07
CA ASN A 35 -7.36 -4.53 -13.75
C ASN A 35 -8.68 -5.28 -13.54
N ILE A 36 -9.36 -5.65 -14.62
CA ILE A 36 -10.68 -6.30 -14.59
C ILE A 36 -10.57 -7.68 -15.25
N TYR A 37 -11.17 -8.68 -14.61
CA TYR A 37 -11.41 -9.99 -15.22
C TYR A 37 -12.91 -10.20 -15.32
N ARG A 38 -13.43 -10.38 -16.53
CA ARG A 38 -14.84 -10.69 -16.75
C ARG A 38 -14.98 -12.15 -17.12
N GLU A 39 -15.72 -12.90 -16.29
CA GLU A 39 -16.19 -14.23 -16.68
C GLU A 39 -17.07 -14.13 -17.95
N PRO A 40 -16.87 -15.00 -18.95
CA PRO A 40 -17.65 -14.99 -20.18
C PRO A 40 -19.16 -14.94 -19.94
N ASN A 41 -19.87 -14.16 -20.75
CA ASN A 41 -21.35 -14.01 -20.71
C ASN A 41 -21.94 -13.40 -19.42
N THR A 42 -21.14 -12.95 -18.46
CA THR A 42 -21.65 -12.27 -17.25
C THR A 42 -21.83 -10.76 -17.47
N MET A 43 -22.76 -10.13 -16.75
CA MET A 43 -22.96 -8.67 -16.83
C MET A 43 -22.24 -7.90 -15.71
N ALA A 44 -21.85 -8.56 -14.63
CA ALA A 44 -21.32 -7.91 -13.43
C ALA A 44 -20.15 -6.95 -13.73
N MET A 45 -19.14 -7.42 -14.48
CA MET A 45 -17.97 -6.58 -14.79
C MET A 45 -18.22 -5.59 -15.92
N ILE A 46 -19.20 -5.84 -16.80
CA ILE A 46 -19.66 -4.83 -17.77
C ILE A 46 -20.31 -3.68 -17.01
N ASN A 47 -21.27 -3.97 -16.14
CA ASN A 47 -21.96 -2.97 -15.30
C ASN A 47 -20.98 -2.21 -14.41
N TYR A 48 -20.02 -2.91 -13.81
CA TYR A 48 -18.96 -2.27 -13.04
C TYR A 48 -18.18 -1.29 -13.90
N THR A 49 -17.72 -1.71 -15.08
CA THR A 49 -16.90 -0.88 -15.97
C THR A 49 -17.67 0.35 -16.44
N VAL A 50 -18.92 0.18 -16.92
CA VAL A 50 -19.72 1.30 -17.40
C VAL A 50 -20.19 2.25 -16.29
N GLY A 51 -20.22 1.76 -15.05
CA GLY A 51 -20.49 2.58 -13.86
C GLY A 51 -19.28 3.40 -13.38
N ILE A 52 -18.08 3.14 -13.90
CA ILE A 52 -16.90 3.94 -13.57
C ILE A 52 -17.03 5.31 -14.24
N VAL A 53 -16.95 6.37 -13.41
CA VAL A 53 -16.69 7.73 -13.88
C VAL A 53 -15.17 7.96 -13.80
N PRO A 54 -14.44 7.88 -14.92
CA PRO A 54 -12.98 7.91 -14.90
C PRO A 54 -12.48 9.31 -14.56
N GLY A 55 -11.67 9.40 -13.50
CA GLY A 55 -10.89 10.61 -13.21
C GLY A 55 -9.71 10.77 -14.19
N PRO A 56 -8.95 11.87 -14.11
CA PRO A 56 -7.76 12.05 -14.94
C PRO A 56 -6.72 10.97 -14.65
N ARG A 57 -5.92 10.61 -15.65
CA ARG A 57 -4.81 9.66 -15.55
C ARG A 57 -5.24 8.24 -15.16
N THR A 58 -6.33 7.80 -15.76
CA THR A 58 -6.93 6.49 -15.53
C THR A 58 -6.63 5.55 -16.68
N LEU A 59 -6.28 4.31 -16.33
CA LEU A 59 -6.13 3.18 -17.20
C LEU A 59 -6.98 2.03 -16.66
N ILE A 60 -7.76 1.41 -17.54
CA ILE A 60 -8.62 0.27 -17.24
C ILE A 60 -8.31 -0.81 -18.25
N GLY A 61 -7.97 -2.02 -17.82
CA GLY A 61 -7.72 -3.10 -18.75
C GLY A 61 -7.83 -4.48 -18.13
N GLY A 62 -7.76 -5.51 -18.97
CA GLY A 62 -7.80 -6.91 -18.57
C GLY A 62 -8.64 -7.75 -19.54
N ASP A 63 -9.07 -8.93 -19.11
CA ASP A 63 -9.86 -9.84 -19.93
C ASP A 63 -11.34 -9.48 -19.82
N PHE A 64 -11.91 -8.96 -20.92
CA PHE A 64 -13.32 -8.60 -20.97
C PHE A 64 -14.19 -9.68 -21.59
N ASN A 65 -13.63 -10.69 -22.26
CA ASN A 65 -14.42 -11.66 -23.02
C ASN A 65 -15.50 -11.01 -23.90
N ALA A 66 -15.18 -9.88 -24.53
CA ALA A 66 -16.09 -9.02 -25.30
C ALA A 66 -15.50 -8.69 -26.67
N LYS A 67 -16.33 -8.65 -27.72
CA LYS A 67 -15.88 -8.44 -29.11
C LYS A 67 -16.60 -7.27 -29.73
N HIS A 68 -15.85 -6.39 -30.41
CA HIS A 68 -16.41 -5.26 -31.14
C HIS A 68 -15.51 -4.86 -32.30
N ASP A 69 -16.12 -4.36 -33.38
CA ASP A 69 -15.43 -3.92 -34.60
C ASP A 69 -14.37 -2.83 -34.34
N THR A 70 -14.59 -1.99 -33.33
CA THR A 70 -13.64 -0.95 -32.90
C THR A 70 -12.28 -1.51 -32.47
N TYR A 71 -12.24 -2.73 -31.95
CA TYR A 71 -11.02 -3.37 -31.44
C TYR A 71 -10.52 -4.48 -32.38
N GLU A 72 -11.44 -5.17 -33.07
CA GLU A 72 -11.19 -6.24 -34.02
C GLU A 72 -12.01 -5.99 -35.29
N PRO A 73 -11.47 -5.27 -36.29
CA PRO A 73 -12.21 -4.90 -37.48
C PRO A 73 -12.75 -6.12 -38.24
N GLY A 74 -14.04 -6.06 -38.61
CA GLY A 74 -14.75 -7.13 -39.28
C GLY A 74 -15.36 -8.20 -38.35
N VAL A 75 -15.16 -8.11 -37.04
CA VAL A 75 -15.80 -9.03 -36.08
C VAL A 75 -17.27 -8.66 -35.88
N LEU A 76 -18.12 -9.68 -35.71
CA LEU A 76 -19.47 -9.45 -35.20
C LEU A 76 -19.39 -9.07 -33.72
N SER A 77 -19.99 -7.93 -33.38
CA SER A 77 -20.12 -7.50 -31.99
C SER A 77 -20.81 -8.60 -31.17
N ALA A 78 -20.20 -8.96 -30.05
CA ALA A 78 -20.70 -10.01 -29.17
C ALA A 78 -20.38 -9.68 -27.71
N THR A 79 -21.11 -10.34 -26.82
CA THR A 79 -20.82 -10.38 -25.38
C THR A 79 -20.56 -9.01 -24.75
N GLN A 80 -21.39 -8.02 -25.13
CA GLN A 80 -21.36 -6.63 -24.66
C GLN A 80 -20.20 -5.76 -25.18
N GLY A 81 -19.53 -6.14 -26.27
CA GLY A 81 -18.48 -5.31 -26.87
C GLY A 81 -18.98 -3.93 -27.31
N ALA A 82 -20.20 -3.84 -27.88
CA ALA A 82 -20.81 -2.54 -28.22
C ALA A 82 -21.05 -1.65 -27.00
N THR A 83 -21.41 -2.23 -25.85
CA THR A 83 -21.61 -1.49 -24.60
C THR A 83 -20.30 -0.88 -24.11
N LEU A 84 -19.19 -1.63 -24.16
CA LEU A 84 -17.87 -1.12 -23.81
C LEU A 84 -17.38 -0.06 -24.81
N ALA A 85 -17.65 -0.24 -26.10
CA ALA A 85 -17.30 0.74 -27.13
C ALA A 85 -18.02 2.08 -26.92
N ASN A 86 -19.32 2.05 -26.64
CA ASN A 86 -20.08 3.26 -26.32
C ASN A 86 -19.56 3.93 -25.05
N TRP A 87 -19.33 3.17 -23.97
CA TRP A 87 -18.78 3.72 -22.74
C TRP A 87 -17.39 4.35 -22.93
N SER A 88 -16.52 3.71 -23.72
CA SER A 88 -15.20 4.24 -24.07
C SER A 88 -15.33 5.60 -24.76
N GLN A 89 -16.24 5.70 -25.74
CA GLN A 89 -16.53 6.94 -26.45
C GLN A 89 -17.13 8.03 -25.55
N ASP A 90 -18.11 7.69 -24.70
CA ASP A 90 -18.82 8.62 -23.84
C ASP A 90 -17.93 9.22 -22.74
N THR A 91 -16.93 8.45 -22.29
CA THR A 91 -16.06 8.84 -21.17
C THR A 91 -14.69 9.37 -21.59
N GLY A 92 -14.34 9.30 -22.88
CA GLY A 92 -13.01 9.63 -23.38
C GLY A 92 -11.92 8.66 -22.89
N MET A 93 -12.31 7.43 -22.54
CA MET A 93 -11.39 6.35 -22.20
C MET A 93 -11.05 5.61 -23.49
N ASP A 94 -10.11 6.14 -24.26
CA ASP A 94 -9.76 5.62 -25.58
C ASP A 94 -9.19 4.19 -25.48
N PHE A 95 -9.54 3.34 -26.44
CA PHE A 95 -8.86 2.04 -26.59
C PHE A 95 -7.41 2.28 -27.03
N ILE A 96 -6.46 1.75 -26.26
CA ILE A 96 -5.02 1.95 -26.49
C ILE A 96 -4.28 0.66 -26.86
N GLY A 97 -5.00 -0.42 -27.14
CA GLY A 97 -4.43 -1.67 -27.65
C GLY A 97 -4.18 -1.63 -29.16
N GLU A 98 -3.48 -2.65 -29.66
CA GLU A 98 -3.28 -2.83 -31.11
C GLU A 98 -4.56 -3.34 -31.79
N VAL A 99 -5.17 -2.50 -32.61
CA VAL A 99 -6.41 -2.83 -33.35
C VAL A 99 -6.18 -4.03 -34.27
N GLY A 100 -7.03 -5.05 -34.14
CA GLY A 100 -7.01 -6.26 -34.95
C GLY A 100 -5.87 -7.24 -34.64
N VAL A 101 -5.01 -6.95 -33.66
CA VAL A 101 -3.94 -7.86 -33.24
C VAL A 101 -4.50 -8.80 -32.17
N PRO A 102 -4.56 -10.12 -32.42
CA PRO A 102 -5.14 -11.06 -31.46
C PRO A 102 -4.45 -11.01 -30.10
N THR A 103 -5.25 -10.99 -29.04
CA THR A 103 -4.80 -11.12 -27.65
C THR A 103 -5.01 -12.53 -27.11
N HIS A 104 -5.73 -13.37 -27.86
CA HIS A 104 -5.95 -14.79 -27.54
C HIS A 104 -5.58 -15.69 -28.73
N ARG A 105 -5.12 -16.93 -28.47
CA ARG A 105 -4.72 -17.93 -29.49
C ARG A 105 -5.83 -18.30 -30.48
N ALA A 106 -7.09 -18.14 -30.07
CA ALA A 106 -8.25 -18.32 -30.95
C ALA A 106 -8.41 -17.22 -32.02
N GLY A 107 -7.53 -16.21 -32.05
CA GLY A 107 -7.51 -15.17 -33.08
C GLY A 107 -8.35 -13.94 -32.76
N HIS A 108 -8.78 -13.77 -31.50
CA HIS A 108 -9.66 -12.67 -31.09
C HIS A 108 -8.97 -11.62 -30.20
N VAL A 109 -9.52 -10.42 -30.20
CA VAL A 109 -9.13 -9.29 -29.34
C VAL A 109 -10.15 -9.19 -28.19
N ILE A 110 -9.90 -9.92 -27.10
CA ILE A 110 -10.81 -10.01 -25.94
C ILE A 110 -10.22 -9.42 -24.66
N ASP A 111 -8.89 -9.37 -24.56
CA ASP A 111 -8.19 -8.60 -23.55
C ASP A 111 -8.06 -7.13 -24.00
N LEU A 112 -8.82 -6.24 -23.37
CA LEU A 112 -8.95 -4.84 -23.79
C LEU A 112 -8.26 -3.91 -22.79
N THR A 113 -7.69 -2.81 -23.30
CA THR A 113 -7.11 -1.75 -22.46
C THR A 113 -7.56 -0.38 -22.94
N PHE A 114 -8.13 0.40 -22.02
CA PHE A 114 -8.66 1.75 -22.21
C PHE A 114 -7.90 2.74 -21.32
N SER A 115 -7.69 3.97 -21.80
CA SER A 115 -6.95 4.98 -21.05
C SER A 115 -7.31 6.40 -21.49
N ASN A 116 -7.34 7.33 -20.53
CA ASN A 116 -7.37 8.77 -20.81
C ASN A 116 -6.01 9.46 -20.60
N ILE A 117 -4.94 8.67 -20.48
CA ILE A 117 -3.56 9.17 -20.38
C ILE A 117 -3.02 9.40 -21.80
N PRO A 118 -2.65 10.65 -22.15
CA PRO A 118 -2.10 10.96 -23.47
C PRO A 118 -0.85 10.14 -23.77
N PHE A 119 -0.78 9.57 -24.98
CA PHE A 119 0.33 8.73 -25.46
C PHE A 119 0.59 7.45 -24.66
N ALA A 120 -0.36 7.00 -23.82
CA ALA A 120 -0.32 5.64 -23.32
C ALA A 120 -0.63 4.66 -24.46
N GLU A 121 0.12 3.57 -24.53
CA GLU A 121 -0.02 2.55 -25.56
C GLU A 121 0.07 1.16 -24.94
N THR A 122 -0.62 0.20 -25.52
CA THR A 122 -0.55 -1.21 -25.14
C THR A 122 -0.25 -2.06 -26.36
N VAL A 123 0.80 -2.86 -26.27
CA VAL A 123 1.27 -3.74 -27.36
C VAL A 123 1.32 -5.19 -26.92
N VAL A 124 1.06 -6.10 -27.85
CA VAL A 124 1.16 -7.54 -27.66
C VAL A 124 2.62 -7.98 -27.81
N ARG A 125 3.19 -8.56 -26.76
CA ARG A 125 4.59 -9.01 -26.72
C ARG A 125 4.68 -10.53 -26.79
N ARG A 126 4.77 -11.05 -28.01
CA ARG A 126 4.90 -12.50 -28.28
C ARG A 126 6.19 -13.12 -27.73
N ASP A 127 7.23 -12.34 -27.56
CA ASP A 127 8.49 -12.76 -26.94
C ASP A 127 8.40 -12.92 -25.42
N MET A 128 7.30 -12.46 -24.82
CA MET A 128 6.95 -12.67 -23.40
C MET A 128 5.88 -13.78 -23.24
N ASP A 129 5.85 -14.76 -24.15
CA ASP A 129 4.94 -15.92 -24.08
C ASP A 129 5.11 -16.64 -22.73
N CYS A 130 4.00 -16.75 -22.00
CA CYS A 130 3.94 -17.40 -20.69
C CYS A 130 3.37 -18.83 -20.75
N GLY A 131 3.15 -19.38 -21.96
CA GLY A 131 2.52 -20.69 -22.18
C GLY A 131 1.00 -20.66 -22.02
N SER A 132 0.40 -19.48 -21.85
CA SER A 132 -1.04 -19.26 -21.80
C SER A 132 -1.65 -19.26 -23.22
N ASP A 133 -2.96 -19.46 -23.30
CA ASP A 133 -3.78 -19.19 -24.48
C ASP A 133 -4.04 -17.69 -24.70
N HIS A 134 -3.87 -16.86 -23.67
CA HIS A 134 -3.77 -15.41 -23.78
C HIS A 134 -2.33 -14.95 -24.07
N PHE A 135 -2.17 -13.94 -24.93
CA PHE A 135 -0.90 -13.29 -25.21
C PHE A 135 -0.59 -12.18 -24.22
N THR A 136 0.67 -12.10 -23.77
CA THR A 136 1.13 -11.04 -22.86
C THR A 136 1.02 -9.67 -23.52
N GLN A 137 0.32 -8.75 -22.85
CA GLN A 137 0.28 -7.33 -23.21
C GLN A 137 1.20 -6.50 -22.33
N VAL A 138 1.84 -5.49 -22.92
CA VAL A 138 2.65 -4.51 -22.22
C VAL A 138 2.11 -3.12 -22.49
N THR A 139 1.66 -2.46 -21.42
CA THR A 139 1.26 -1.07 -21.47
C THR A 139 2.41 -0.16 -21.07
N THR A 140 2.74 0.81 -21.92
CA THR A 140 3.67 1.90 -21.62
C THR A 140 2.88 3.16 -21.28
N ILE A 141 3.08 3.68 -20.07
CA ILE A 141 2.50 4.96 -19.64
C ILE A 141 3.62 6.02 -19.68
N PRO A 142 3.44 7.13 -20.41
CA PRO A 142 4.46 8.17 -20.51
C PRO A 142 4.55 9.00 -19.22
N GLY A 143 5.78 9.39 -18.88
CA GLY A 143 6.07 10.15 -17.67
C GLY A 143 6.29 9.28 -16.43
N ARG A 144 6.54 9.91 -15.29
CA ARG A 144 6.79 9.22 -14.01
C ARG A 144 5.57 9.20 -13.09
N GLY A 145 4.45 9.75 -13.55
CA GLY A 145 3.35 10.20 -12.72
C GLY A 145 3.75 11.39 -11.83
N THR A 146 2.77 11.97 -11.16
CA THR A 146 3.03 12.88 -10.04
C THR A 146 2.84 12.02 -8.80
N PRO A 147 3.90 11.66 -8.05
CA PRO A 147 3.69 11.00 -6.77
C PRO A 147 2.71 11.87 -5.98
N PRO A 148 1.61 11.30 -5.44
CA PRO A 148 0.66 12.07 -4.66
C PRO A 148 1.48 12.91 -3.70
N ASN A 149 1.27 14.24 -3.74
CA ASN A 149 2.07 15.27 -3.07
C ASN A 149 2.77 14.60 -1.92
N LYS A 150 4.10 14.38 -2.00
CA LYS A 150 4.87 13.80 -0.89
C LYS A 150 4.28 14.49 0.32
N ARG A 151 3.51 13.78 1.16
CA ARG A 151 3.02 14.35 2.40
C ARG A 151 4.30 14.51 3.16
N VAL A 152 4.98 15.64 2.92
CA VAL A 152 6.20 16.04 3.58
C VAL A 152 5.76 15.97 5.02
N GLY A 153 6.16 14.92 5.73
CA GLY A 153 5.68 14.74 7.09
C GLY A 153 6.25 15.94 7.82
N TYR A 154 5.44 16.86 8.30
CA TYR A 154 6.01 17.96 9.07
C TYR A 154 6.29 17.40 10.46
N ARG A 155 7.53 17.57 10.94
CA ARG A 155 7.90 17.22 12.30
C ARG A 155 8.02 18.52 13.08
N VAL A 156 7.15 18.68 14.06
CA VAL A 156 7.28 19.72 15.08
C VAL A 156 8.43 19.30 16.00
N THR A 157 9.50 20.08 16.05
CA THR A 157 10.61 19.89 16.98
C THR A 157 10.29 20.55 18.33
N GLU A 158 11.14 20.37 19.34
CA GLU A 158 10.90 20.98 20.67
C GLU A 158 10.74 22.51 20.60
N ASP A 159 11.54 23.18 19.77
CA ASP A 159 11.46 24.62 19.50
C ASP A 159 10.15 25.04 18.81
N GLY A 160 9.51 24.12 18.07
CA GLY A 160 8.22 24.38 17.42
C GLY A 160 7.00 24.07 18.29
N LEU A 161 7.16 23.43 19.45
CA LEU A 161 6.03 23.01 20.28
C LEU A 161 5.21 24.20 20.80
N TYR A 162 5.89 25.28 21.20
CA TYR A 162 5.20 26.50 21.66
C TYR A 162 4.34 27.11 20.55
N THR A 163 4.92 27.31 19.36
CA THR A 163 4.19 27.83 18.19
C THR A 163 3.03 26.92 17.81
N PHE A 164 3.23 25.60 17.86
CA PHE A 164 2.15 24.63 17.62
C PHE A 164 1.01 24.81 18.63
N ALA A 165 1.32 24.85 19.93
CA ALA A 165 0.31 25.00 20.98
C ALA A 165 -0.47 26.32 20.83
N SER A 166 0.21 27.44 20.58
CA SER A 166 -0.45 28.74 20.36
C SER A 166 -1.36 28.77 19.13
N LEU A 167 -0.99 28.06 18.06
CA LEU A 167 -1.84 27.93 16.86
C LEU A 167 -3.09 27.09 17.14
N ILE A 168 -2.94 26.00 17.91
CA ILE A 168 -4.08 25.18 18.34
C ILE A 168 -4.99 26.00 19.26
N GLU A 169 -4.46 26.71 20.24
CA GLU A 169 -5.23 27.57 21.14
C GLU A 169 -6.05 28.61 20.36
N SER A 170 -5.41 29.30 19.41
CA SER A 170 -6.08 30.31 18.58
C SER A 170 -7.15 29.70 17.67
N GLY A 171 -6.92 28.50 17.14
CA GLY A 171 -7.85 27.82 16.25
C GLY A 171 -9.00 27.13 16.98
N ALA A 172 -8.75 26.57 18.17
CA ALA A 172 -9.74 25.88 18.98
C ALA A 172 -10.89 26.80 19.40
N TYR A 173 -10.63 28.10 19.55
CA TYR A 173 -11.67 29.10 19.78
C TYR A 173 -12.78 29.10 18.70
N TRP A 174 -12.43 28.79 17.45
CA TRP A 174 -13.34 28.80 16.31
C TRP A 174 -13.97 27.43 16.02
N LEU A 175 -13.56 26.39 16.75
CA LEU A 175 -14.16 25.08 16.59
C LEU A 175 -15.58 25.06 17.16
N PRO A 176 -16.49 24.28 16.56
CA PRO A 176 -17.80 24.03 17.14
C PRO A 176 -17.65 23.51 18.56
N LYS A 177 -18.28 24.19 19.52
CA LYS A 177 -18.37 23.67 20.89
C LYS A 177 -19.40 22.55 20.89
N VAL A 178 -18.90 21.33 20.74
CA VAL A 178 -19.74 20.13 20.68
C VAL A 178 -20.17 19.77 22.10
N MET A 179 -21.16 20.48 22.62
CA MET A 179 -21.78 20.16 23.91
C MET A 179 -22.79 19.03 23.79
N ASN A 180 -23.43 18.90 22.62
CA ASN A 180 -24.34 17.82 22.24
C ASN A 180 -24.14 17.54 20.75
N ILE A 181 -23.83 16.29 20.39
CA ILE A 181 -23.82 15.84 19.00
C ILE A 181 -25.25 15.41 18.67
N ALA A 182 -25.93 16.14 17.78
CA ALA A 182 -27.29 15.79 17.39
C ALA A 182 -27.33 14.74 16.26
N SER A 183 -26.24 14.57 15.51
CA SER A 183 -26.13 13.57 14.44
C SER A 183 -24.69 13.14 14.12
N ASP A 184 -24.54 11.98 13.48
CA ASP A 184 -23.25 11.48 12.99
C ASP A 184 -22.55 12.46 12.03
N ALA A 185 -23.32 13.22 11.24
CA ALA A 185 -22.78 14.20 10.31
C ALA A 185 -22.12 15.39 11.03
N GLU A 186 -22.66 15.82 12.17
CA GLU A 186 -22.06 16.88 12.99
C GLU A 186 -20.77 16.42 13.66
N LEU A 187 -20.73 15.16 14.12
CA LEU A 187 -19.52 14.54 14.67
C LEU A 187 -18.41 14.45 13.63
N GLU A 188 -18.73 13.97 12.42
CA GLU A 188 -17.75 13.87 11.34
C GLU A 188 -17.23 15.26 10.95
N THR A 189 -18.13 16.24 10.83
CA THR A 189 -17.76 17.63 10.54
C THR A 189 -16.83 18.22 11.60
N ALA A 190 -17.13 18.00 12.90
CA ALA A 190 -16.27 18.47 13.99
C ALA A 190 -14.90 17.77 13.98
N THR A 191 -14.88 16.47 13.69
CA THR A 191 -13.66 15.67 13.58
C THR A 191 -12.78 16.14 12.42
N GLU A 192 -13.38 16.43 11.26
CA GLU A 192 -12.69 16.98 10.10
C GLU A 192 -12.07 18.35 10.40
N GLN A 193 -12.82 19.24 11.04
CA GLN A 193 -12.34 20.59 11.40
C GLN A 193 -11.21 20.53 12.43
N LEU A 194 -11.32 19.68 13.45
CA LEU A 194 -10.25 19.47 14.43
C LEU A 194 -9.01 18.88 13.75
N THR A 195 -9.19 17.88 12.89
CA THR A 195 -8.08 17.26 12.14
C THR A 195 -7.37 18.28 11.25
N ASP A 196 -8.12 19.11 10.53
CA ASP A 196 -7.56 20.15 9.65
C ASP A 196 -6.79 21.21 10.45
N LEU A 197 -7.30 21.63 11.61
CA LEU A 197 -6.59 22.53 12.53
C LEU A 197 -5.23 21.94 12.93
N PHE A 198 -5.19 20.68 13.37
CA PHE A 198 -3.95 20.01 13.72
C PHE A 198 -2.98 19.92 12.54
N GLN A 199 -3.46 19.58 11.34
CA GLN A 199 -2.62 19.51 10.14
C GLN A 199 -2.03 20.87 9.78
N ARG A 200 -2.80 21.95 9.85
CA ARG A 200 -2.32 23.31 9.59
C ARG A 200 -1.29 23.74 10.63
N ALA A 201 -1.57 23.52 11.92
CA ALA A 201 -0.64 23.84 12.99
C ALA A 201 0.68 23.07 12.87
N ILE A 202 0.63 21.76 12.57
CA ILE A 202 1.80 20.92 12.33
C ILE A 202 2.61 21.42 11.13
N ARG A 203 1.97 21.84 10.04
CA ARG A 203 2.66 22.38 8.86
C ARG A 203 3.34 23.71 9.14
N THR A 204 2.70 24.59 9.90
CA THR A 204 3.21 25.92 10.21
C THR A 204 4.33 25.90 11.25
N ALA A 205 4.14 25.14 12.33
CA ALA A 205 5.12 25.05 13.42
C ALA A 205 6.22 23.99 13.15
N GLY A 206 5.94 23.04 12.26
CA GLY A 206 6.84 21.94 11.95
C GLY A 206 7.79 22.22 10.81
N ARG A 207 8.87 21.45 10.75
CA ARG A 207 9.81 21.45 9.62
C ARG A 207 9.51 20.27 8.71
N PRO A 208 9.72 20.40 7.39
CA PRO A 208 9.74 19.26 6.48
C PRO A 208 10.57 18.10 7.03
N ALA A 209 9.96 16.95 7.32
CA ALA A 209 10.70 15.74 7.62
C ALA A 209 11.53 15.42 6.38
N THR A 210 12.83 15.56 6.54
CA THR A 210 13.75 15.15 5.51
C THR A 210 13.84 13.63 5.57
N ASP A 211 13.33 12.94 4.55
CA ASP A 211 13.66 11.54 4.23
C ASP A 211 15.13 11.41 3.80
N ARG A 212 16.05 12.13 4.43
CA ARG A 212 17.47 11.87 4.24
C ARG A 212 17.71 10.52 4.88
N ALA A 213 17.76 9.48 4.04
CA ALA A 213 18.39 8.21 4.37
C ALA A 213 19.74 8.56 4.99
N ARG A 214 19.82 8.39 6.32
CA ARG A 214 21.09 8.57 7.01
C ARG A 214 22.02 7.51 6.43
N SER A 215 23.21 7.94 5.98
CA SER A 215 24.26 6.98 5.64
C SER A 215 24.41 6.02 6.81
N ALA A 216 24.59 4.74 6.50
CA ALA A 216 24.71 3.75 7.54
C ALA A 216 25.83 4.17 8.52
N PRO A 217 25.69 3.97 9.84
CA PRO A 217 26.66 4.46 10.82
C PRO A 217 28.09 3.93 10.63
N TRP A 218 28.25 2.81 9.93
CA TRP A 218 29.53 2.20 9.55
C TRP A 218 30.10 2.75 8.22
N TRP A 219 29.42 3.67 7.55
CA TRP A 219 29.86 4.22 6.26
C TRP A 219 30.89 5.33 6.48
N ASP A 220 32.16 5.02 6.23
CA ASP A 220 33.31 5.90 6.43
C ASP A 220 33.83 6.52 5.12
N SER A 221 34.84 7.40 5.24
CA SER A 221 35.47 8.09 4.11
C SER A 221 36.20 7.13 3.16
N GLU A 222 36.75 6.02 3.67
CA GLU A 222 37.41 4.98 2.88
C GLU A 222 36.39 4.26 1.98
N SER A 223 35.25 3.85 2.55
CA SER A 223 34.13 3.24 1.81
C SER A 223 33.53 4.19 0.78
N ALA A 224 33.36 5.47 1.14
CA ALA A 224 32.87 6.50 0.24
C ALA A 224 33.82 6.73 -0.96
N SER A 225 35.12 6.76 -0.69
CA SER A 225 36.16 6.94 -1.71
C SER A 225 36.22 5.74 -2.66
N ALA A 226 36.23 4.52 -2.12
CA ALA A 226 36.26 3.30 -2.91
C ALA A 226 34.98 3.12 -3.77
N TYR A 227 33.82 3.50 -3.24
CA TYR A 227 32.57 3.51 -4.00
C TYR A 227 32.57 4.55 -5.13
N SER A 228 33.14 5.73 -4.88
CA SER A 228 33.27 6.79 -5.89
C SER A 228 34.24 6.41 -6.99
N LEU A 229 35.34 5.70 -6.66
CA LEU A 229 36.26 5.15 -7.64
C LEU A 229 35.58 4.09 -8.52
N TYR A 230 34.89 3.13 -7.90
CA TYR A 230 34.12 2.09 -8.60
C TYR A 230 33.06 2.67 -9.57
N LYS A 231 32.42 3.78 -9.20
CA LYS A 231 31.48 4.48 -10.08
C LYS A 231 32.16 5.12 -11.28
N ARG A 232 33.32 5.75 -11.07
CA ARG A 232 34.05 6.48 -12.11
C ARG A 232 34.83 5.58 -13.06
N SER A 233 35.19 4.38 -12.63
CA SER A 233 35.94 3.41 -13.43
C SER A 233 35.11 2.57 -14.39
N GLY A 234 33.82 2.87 -14.57
CA GLY A 234 32.94 2.04 -15.39
C GLY A 234 32.63 0.67 -14.76
N ARG A 235 32.82 0.54 -13.43
CA ARG A 235 32.47 -0.64 -12.63
C ARG A 235 33.34 -1.88 -12.90
N THR A 236 34.66 -1.68 -13.00
CA THR A 236 35.61 -2.79 -13.16
C THR A 236 35.51 -3.81 -12.01
N LEU A 237 35.92 -5.06 -12.28
CA LEU A 237 35.94 -6.11 -11.27
C LEU A 237 36.89 -5.78 -10.11
N GLU A 238 38.01 -5.12 -10.40
CA GLU A 238 39.01 -4.76 -9.40
C GLU A 238 38.48 -3.68 -8.45
N ASP A 239 37.88 -2.62 -8.98
CA ASP A 239 37.30 -1.57 -8.14
C ASP A 239 36.09 -2.07 -7.35
N ARG A 240 35.33 -3.02 -7.91
CA ARG A 240 34.27 -3.72 -7.17
C ARG A 240 34.86 -4.46 -5.96
N LYS A 241 35.97 -5.18 -6.14
CA LYS A 241 36.65 -5.88 -5.03
C LYS A 241 37.14 -4.90 -3.97
N ARG A 242 37.77 -3.78 -4.38
CA ARG A 242 38.25 -2.72 -3.48
C ARG A 242 37.10 -2.10 -2.68
N MET A 243 36.02 -1.71 -3.35
CA MET A 243 34.80 -1.18 -2.71
C MET A 243 34.22 -2.17 -1.69
N LEU A 244 34.07 -3.45 -2.06
CA LEU A 244 33.55 -4.47 -1.16
C LEU A 244 34.49 -4.72 0.03
N SER A 245 35.80 -4.67 -0.17
CA SER A 245 36.79 -4.82 0.89
C SER A 245 36.69 -3.68 1.91
N ALA A 246 36.70 -2.42 1.43
CA ALA A 246 36.54 -1.23 2.27
C ALA A 246 35.22 -1.27 3.06
N THR A 247 34.11 -1.58 2.38
CA THR A 247 32.79 -1.70 3.04
C THR A 247 32.77 -2.80 4.12
N ARG A 248 33.40 -3.95 3.87
CA ARG A 248 33.48 -5.03 4.87
C ARG A 248 34.36 -4.65 6.05
N LYS A 249 35.47 -3.96 5.81
CA LYS A 249 36.36 -3.44 6.85
C LYS A 249 35.63 -2.44 7.75
N ALA A 250 35.01 -1.42 7.16
CA ALA A 250 34.27 -0.38 7.88
C ALA A 250 33.13 -0.96 8.73
N LYS A 251 32.37 -1.93 8.19
CA LYS A 251 31.37 -2.68 8.96
C LYS A 251 31.99 -3.40 10.17
N ARG A 252 33.07 -4.16 9.96
CA ARG A 252 33.72 -4.93 11.04
C ARG A 252 34.23 -4.01 12.15
N GLU A 253 34.90 -2.92 11.79
CA GLU A 253 35.47 -1.98 12.76
C GLU A 253 34.38 -1.24 13.54
N TYR A 254 33.31 -0.81 12.88
CA TYR A 254 32.16 -0.20 13.54
C TYR A 254 31.54 -1.13 14.58
N TRP A 255 31.30 -2.40 14.21
CA TRP A 255 30.71 -3.37 15.14
C TRP A 255 31.66 -3.78 16.26
N ARG A 256 32.95 -3.95 15.97
CA ARG A 256 33.97 -4.21 17.01
C ARG A 256 33.97 -3.08 18.04
N ARG A 257 34.01 -1.82 17.58
CA ARG A 257 33.93 -0.64 18.45
C ARG A 257 32.64 -0.60 19.26
N LEU A 258 31.49 -0.98 18.70
CA LEU A 258 30.24 -1.03 19.47
C LEU A 258 30.26 -2.10 20.55
N ILE A 259 30.83 -3.27 20.26
CA ILE A 259 30.95 -4.37 21.22
C ILE A 259 31.94 -3.99 22.34
N ASP A 260 33.11 -3.49 21.98
CA ASP A 260 34.18 -3.14 22.92
C ASP A 260 33.77 -2.00 23.88
N ASN A 261 32.88 -1.10 23.45
CA ASN A 261 32.41 0.04 24.24
C ASN A 261 31.03 -0.19 24.89
N ALA A 262 30.42 -1.38 24.75
CA ALA A 262 29.11 -1.63 25.33
C ALA A 262 29.22 -1.69 26.86
N SER A 263 28.58 -0.76 27.56
CA SER A 263 28.63 -0.66 29.03
C SER A 263 27.27 -0.69 29.72
N ASP A 264 26.18 -0.55 28.98
CA ASP A 264 24.82 -0.54 29.51
C ASP A 264 23.85 -1.42 28.69
N ASP A 265 22.66 -1.64 29.24
CA ASP A 265 21.62 -2.45 28.61
C ASP A 265 21.19 -1.88 27.24
N ALA A 266 21.22 -0.55 27.08
CA ALA A 266 20.84 0.10 25.82
C ALA A 266 21.86 -0.20 24.70
N ASP A 267 23.15 -0.27 25.03
CA ASP A 267 24.22 -0.67 24.12
C ASP A 267 24.15 -2.16 23.80
N LEU A 268 23.81 -2.99 24.79
CA LEU A 268 23.57 -4.42 24.57
C LEU A 268 22.43 -4.65 23.57
N TYR A 269 21.31 -3.92 23.69
CA TYR A 269 20.20 -4.01 22.72
C TYR A 269 20.62 -3.62 21.28
N LYS A 270 21.54 -2.67 21.11
CA LYS A 270 22.09 -2.32 19.78
C LYS A 270 22.90 -3.46 19.17
N VAL A 271 23.58 -4.26 20.00
CA VAL A 271 24.37 -5.44 19.60
C VAL A 271 23.47 -6.64 19.32
N VAL A 272 22.45 -6.90 20.15
CA VAL A 272 21.53 -8.05 20.00
C VAL A 272 20.75 -7.99 18.67
N GLY A 273 20.41 -6.80 18.18
CA GLY A 273 19.78 -6.62 16.86
C GLY A 273 20.60 -7.13 15.68
N TRP A 274 21.92 -7.31 15.87
CA TRP A 274 22.84 -7.88 14.88
C TRP A 274 22.96 -9.41 14.96
N HIS A 275 22.74 -10.01 16.13
CA HIS A 275 22.68 -11.46 16.32
C HIS A 275 21.34 -12.01 15.78
N LYS A 276 21.05 -11.74 14.51
CA LYS A 276 20.18 -12.59 13.70
C LYS A 276 20.94 -13.88 13.39
N ALA A 277 21.33 -14.63 14.42
CA ALA A 277 21.22 -16.06 14.29
C ALA A 277 19.70 -16.29 14.18
N ALA A 278 19.17 -16.23 12.97
CA ALA A 278 17.90 -16.87 12.72
C ALA A 278 18.11 -18.29 13.26
N PRO A 279 17.37 -18.72 14.30
CA PRO A 279 17.47 -20.10 14.69
C PRO A 279 17.22 -20.89 13.41
N SER A 280 18.11 -21.82 13.05
CA SER A 280 17.75 -22.85 12.10
C SER A 280 16.75 -23.80 12.79
N LEU A 281 15.65 -23.24 13.28
CA LEU A 281 14.48 -23.95 13.74
C LEU A 281 13.89 -24.55 12.47
N LYS A 282 14.38 -25.72 12.09
CA LYS A 282 13.62 -26.62 11.24
C LYS A 282 12.34 -26.89 12.03
N PHE A 283 11.20 -26.49 11.47
CA PHE A 283 9.92 -26.86 12.04
C PHE A 283 9.90 -28.38 12.27
N PRO A 284 9.41 -28.86 13.42
CA PRO A 284 9.33 -30.29 13.66
C PRO A 284 8.55 -30.98 12.54
N PRO A 285 8.83 -32.26 12.25
CA PRO A 285 8.12 -33.00 11.21
C PRO A 285 6.61 -32.97 11.45
N LEU A 286 5.82 -32.79 10.40
CA LEU A 286 4.37 -32.88 10.50
C LEU A 286 3.98 -34.36 10.44
N VAL A 287 3.17 -34.83 11.38
CA VAL A 287 2.60 -36.17 11.33
C VAL A 287 1.16 -36.04 10.85
N VAL A 288 0.86 -36.57 9.67
CA VAL A 288 -0.49 -36.60 9.10
C VAL A 288 -0.79 -38.04 8.70
N ASP A 289 -1.90 -38.57 9.21
CA ASP A 289 -2.34 -39.96 8.96
C ASP A 289 -1.25 -41.02 9.24
N GLY A 290 -0.41 -40.76 10.25
CA GLY A 290 0.69 -41.64 10.69
C GLY A 290 1.99 -41.52 9.89
N GLN A 291 2.03 -40.71 8.81
CA GLN A 291 3.26 -40.46 8.05
C GLN A 291 3.95 -39.17 8.50
N GLN A 292 5.27 -39.23 8.63
CA GLN A 292 6.12 -38.14 9.08
C GLN A 292 6.69 -37.36 7.89
N ILE A 293 6.44 -36.05 7.86
CA ILE A 293 6.72 -35.20 6.70
C ILE A 293 7.69 -34.10 7.11
N GLU A 294 8.87 -34.10 6.48
CA GLU A 294 9.96 -33.21 6.86
C GLU A 294 10.18 -32.07 5.85
N GLY A 295 9.87 -32.30 4.56
CA GLY A 295 10.10 -31.36 3.48
C GLY A 295 9.21 -30.12 3.57
N THR A 296 9.80 -28.91 3.46
CA THR A 296 9.05 -27.65 3.57
C THR A 296 7.93 -27.52 2.52
N ARG A 297 8.18 -28.00 1.29
CA ARG A 297 7.18 -27.98 0.21
C ARG A 297 6.04 -28.96 0.45
N GLU A 298 6.36 -30.15 0.95
CA GLU A 298 5.37 -31.19 1.28
C GLU A 298 4.51 -30.76 2.48
N LYS A 299 5.13 -30.17 3.51
CA LYS A 299 4.41 -29.56 4.64
C LYS A 299 3.44 -28.48 4.17
N ALA A 300 3.88 -27.61 3.26
CA ALA A 300 3.03 -26.54 2.72
C ALA A 300 1.85 -27.10 1.90
N GLN A 301 2.10 -28.10 1.04
CA GLN A 301 1.06 -28.73 0.23
C GLN A 301 0.04 -29.45 1.11
N ILE A 302 0.49 -30.17 2.14
CA ILE A 302 -0.42 -30.92 3.02
C ILE A 302 -1.19 -30.01 3.96
N LEU A 303 -0.60 -28.91 4.43
CA LEU A 303 -1.37 -27.90 5.15
C LEU A 303 -2.39 -27.22 4.23
N LEU A 304 -2.06 -26.96 2.97
CA LEU A 304 -3.00 -26.44 1.98
C LEU A 304 -4.17 -27.44 1.79
N ASP A 305 -3.87 -28.70 1.51
CA ASP A 305 -4.88 -29.75 1.26
C ASP A 305 -5.73 -30.04 2.50
N LYS A 306 -5.10 -30.15 3.68
CA LYS A 306 -5.78 -30.54 4.92
C LYS A 306 -6.32 -29.35 5.73
N VAL A 307 -5.99 -28.09 5.46
CA VAL A 307 -6.51 -26.95 6.24
C VAL A 307 -7.30 -25.99 5.38
N LEU A 308 -6.83 -25.72 4.16
CA LEU A 308 -7.45 -24.73 3.27
C LEU A 308 -8.42 -25.36 2.26
N HIS A 309 -8.16 -26.59 1.80
CA HIS A 309 -9.07 -27.33 0.92
C HIS A 309 -10.12 -28.17 1.68
N ARG A 310 -10.29 -27.95 2.99
CA ARG A 310 -11.39 -28.55 3.78
C ARG A 310 -12.75 -27.88 3.58
N TYR A 311 -12.80 -26.70 2.98
CA TYR A 311 -14.06 -25.98 2.77
C TYR A 311 -14.83 -26.55 1.57
N ASP A 312 -15.49 -27.68 1.77
CA ASP A 312 -16.69 -28.06 1.03
C ASP A 312 -17.91 -27.43 1.74
N SER A 313 -18.91 -27.00 0.98
CA SER A 313 -20.23 -26.55 1.44
C SER A 313 -20.94 -27.53 2.39
N THR A 314 -20.48 -28.77 2.50
CA THR A 314 -20.97 -29.75 3.48
C THR A 314 -20.42 -29.55 4.89
N ASP A 315 -19.31 -28.82 5.06
CA ASP A 315 -18.73 -28.43 6.35
C ASP A 315 -19.22 -27.05 6.81
N ASP A 316 -20.04 -26.37 6.00
CA ASP A 316 -20.74 -25.16 6.42
C ASP A 316 -21.79 -25.53 7.47
N LEU A 317 -21.99 -24.63 8.44
CA LEU A 317 -23.06 -24.80 9.42
C LEU A 317 -24.40 -24.62 8.70
N ASP A 318 -25.34 -25.55 8.89
CA ASP A 318 -26.72 -25.47 8.34
C ASP A 318 -27.43 -24.15 8.70
N THR A 319 -26.92 -23.42 9.68
CA THR A 319 -27.40 -22.10 10.11
C THR A 319 -26.24 -21.26 10.66
N ASP A 320 -26.31 -19.94 10.48
CA ASP A 320 -25.34 -19.01 11.07
C ASP A 320 -25.33 -19.15 12.61
N PRO A 321 -24.21 -19.56 13.24
CA PRO A 321 -24.11 -19.67 14.69
C PRO A 321 -24.17 -18.30 15.38
N VAL A 322 -24.04 -17.21 14.62
CA VAL A 322 -24.33 -15.85 15.03
C VAL A 322 -25.79 -15.51 14.71
N SER A 323 -26.72 -16.42 15.03
CA SER A 323 -28.12 -16.02 15.16
C SER A 323 -28.17 -14.89 16.19
N GLU A 324 -28.61 -13.71 15.77
CA GLU A 324 -28.75 -12.49 16.56
C GLU A 324 -29.69 -12.72 17.76
N ASN A 325 -29.20 -13.35 18.83
CA ASN A 325 -30.01 -13.60 20.03
C ASN A 325 -29.17 -13.55 21.30
N ARG A 326 -28.27 -12.55 21.36
CA ARG A 326 -27.79 -11.95 22.60
C ARG A 326 -27.10 -10.65 22.23
N ALA A 327 -27.86 -9.55 22.23
CA ALA A 327 -27.26 -8.26 22.52
C ALA A 327 -26.60 -8.40 23.90
N PRO A 328 -25.26 -8.35 24.02
CA PRO A 328 -24.66 -8.17 25.32
C PRO A 328 -25.04 -6.75 25.73
N THR A 329 -26.05 -6.60 26.57
CA THR A 329 -26.33 -5.34 27.27
C THR A 329 -25.27 -5.17 28.36
N LEU A 330 -24.01 -5.00 27.95
CA LEU A 330 -23.10 -4.19 28.74
C LEU A 330 -23.70 -2.78 28.65
N PRO A 331 -24.21 -2.20 29.76
CA PRO A 331 -24.68 -0.84 29.74
C PRO A 331 -23.50 0.03 29.30
N TRP A 332 -23.64 0.64 28.13
CA TRP A 332 -22.65 1.58 27.62
C TRP A 332 -22.70 2.81 28.51
N ASP A 333 -21.73 2.92 29.41
CA ASP A 333 -21.60 4.12 30.22
C ASP A 333 -21.14 5.26 29.31
N THR A 334 -22.04 6.19 29.05
CA THR A 334 -21.76 7.40 28.27
C THR A 334 -21.07 8.47 29.10
N ASN A 335 -20.94 8.29 30.43
CA ASN A 335 -20.28 9.23 31.30
C ASN A 335 -18.79 8.90 31.41
N VAL A 336 -17.98 9.61 30.64
CA VAL A 336 -16.51 9.52 30.75
C VAL A 336 -16.02 10.72 31.55
N SER A 337 -15.26 10.48 32.62
CA SER A 337 -14.69 11.56 33.44
C SER A 337 -13.54 12.25 32.70
N LEU A 338 -13.31 13.54 32.97
CA LEU A 338 -12.21 14.27 32.33
C LEU A 338 -10.85 13.64 32.65
N GLU A 339 -10.68 13.09 33.86
CA GLU A 339 -9.49 12.35 34.26
C GLU A 339 -9.31 11.08 33.44
N GLU A 340 -10.39 10.37 33.13
CA GLU A 340 -10.35 9.18 32.27
C GLU A 340 -10.01 9.56 30.83
N VAL A 341 -10.61 10.63 30.29
CA VAL A 341 -10.26 11.14 28.95
C VAL A 341 -8.78 11.52 28.91
N GLU A 342 -8.28 12.25 29.90
CA GLU A 342 -6.88 12.68 29.97
C GLU A 342 -5.93 11.48 30.04
N ARG A 343 -6.22 10.51 30.92
CA ARG A 343 -5.42 9.29 31.09
C ARG A 343 -5.32 8.51 29.79
N ASN A 344 -6.42 8.36 29.06
CA ASN A 344 -6.47 7.54 27.86
C ASN A 344 -6.02 8.28 26.59
N THR A 345 -6.05 9.63 26.58
CA THR A 345 -5.64 10.43 25.41
C THR A 345 -4.18 10.85 25.47
N ILE A 346 -3.72 11.35 26.63
CA ILE A 346 -2.35 11.84 26.80
C ILE A 346 -1.52 11.05 27.82
N GLY A 347 -2.15 10.26 28.70
CA GLY A 347 -1.46 9.43 29.69
C GLY A 347 -0.81 8.17 29.12
N VAL A 348 -1.04 7.84 27.86
CA VAL A 348 -0.49 6.64 27.20
C VAL A 348 1.03 6.72 27.00
N SER A 349 1.72 5.60 27.20
CA SER A 349 3.18 5.46 27.01
C SER A 349 3.61 5.29 25.56
N SER A 350 2.65 5.16 24.63
CA SER A 350 2.92 4.98 23.21
C SER A 350 3.56 6.23 22.59
N THR A 351 4.67 6.03 21.88
CA THR A 351 5.31 7.09 21.08
C THR A 351 4.89 7.03 19.60
N SER A 352 4.06 6.07 19.23
CA SER A 352 3.61 5.90 17.85
C SER A 352 2.65 7.04 17.47
N PRO A 353 2.87 7.74 16.36
CA PRO A 353 1.92 8.72 15.86
C PRO A 353 0.61 8.05 15.42
N GLY A 354 -0.51 8.76 15.56
CA GLY A 354 -1.80 8.39 14.98
C GLY A 354 -1.77 8.36 13.45
N ALA A 355 -2.86 7.91 12.82
CA ALA A 355 -3.01 7.89 11.36
C ALA A 355 -2.90 9.29 10.73
N ASP A 356 -3.31 10.31 11.49
CA ASP A 356 -3.18 11.73 11.23
C ASP A 356 -1.76 12.30 11.47
N LYS A 357 -0.82 11.47 11.94
CA LYS A 357 0.54 11.83 12.36
C LYS A 357 0.62 12.70 13.61
N VAL A 358 -0.49 12.89 14.34
CA VAL A 358 -0.48 13.55 15.64
C VAL A 358 0.14 12.59 16.66
N THR A 359 1.08 13.10 17.45
CA THR A 359 1.74 12.31 18.49
C THR A 359 1.16 12.69 19.84
N VAL A 360 1.23 11.76 20.80
CA VAL A 360 0.88 12.00 22.20
C VAL A 360 1.60 13.23 22.76
N ARG A 361 2.84 13.49 22.32
CA ARG A 361 3.59 14.70 22.68
C ARG A 361 2.92 16.00 22.22
N LEU A 362 2.36 16.01 21.00
CA LEU A 362 1.63 17.18 20.50
C LEU A 362 0.32 17.37 21.25
N LEU A 363 -0.42 16.28 21.50
CA LEU A 363 -1.64 16.32 22.30
C LEU A 363 -1.38 16.86 23.71
N LYS A 364 -0.29 16.43 24.37
CA LYS A 364 0.14 16.98 25.66
C LYS A 364 0.38 18.49 25.61
N ALA A 365 1.02 18.98 24.55
CA ALA A 365 1.38 20.39 24.42
C ALA A 365 0.16 21.31 24.28
N CYS A 366 -0.94 20.82 23.68
CA CYS A 366 -2.15 21.61 23.46
C CYS A 366 -3.36 21.13 24.28
N TRP A 367 -3.19 20.17 25.20
CA TRP A 367 -4.29 19.55 25.94
C TRP A 367 -5.20 20.57 26.63
N GLY A 368 -4.60 21.56 27.28
CA GLY A 368 -5.34 22.62 27.97
C GLY A 368 -6.28 23.42 27.07
N SER A 369 -6.01 23.48 25.76
CA SER A 369 -6.80 24.23 24.79
C SER A 369 -7.92 23.40 24.14
N ILE A 370 -7.89 22.07 24.26
CA ILE A 370 -8.81 21.16 23.55
C ILE A 370 -9.64 20.25 24.47
N LYS A 371 -9.31 20.17 25.76
CA LYS A 371 -9.99 19.30 26.73
C LYS A 371 -11.39 19.76 27.15
N GLY A 372 -11.86 20.89 26.62
CA GLY A 372 -13.03 21.64 27.10
C GLY A 372 -14.25 21.54 26.20
#